data_AF-A0A840PD99-F1
#
_entry.id   AF-A0A840PD99-F1
#
_cell.length_a   1.000
_cell.length_b   1.000
_cell.length_c   1.000
_cell.angle_alpha   90.00
_cell.angle_beta   90.00
_cell.angle_gamma   90.00
#
_symmetry.space_group_name_H-M   'P 1'
#
loop_
_entity.id
_entity.type
_entity.pdbx_description
1 polymer ?
#
loop_
_entity_poly.entity_id
_entity_poly.type
_entity_poly.pdbx_seq_one_letter_code
_entity_poly.pdbx_strand_id
1 'polypeptide(L)'
;MTDQPDLTEALYRATQGLQRAARTLTAQGAMGWAMQRDAERLGATLQQMDDEQLTVVAEAARRLAAAADGLLAARTAAAAPADVAEDVAPNSVVRVLLLVGEWAELRTALHPAAAPLRVPAARIAEQAGLPANELPGREFSVRILTERDADGFTLLNDPRL
;
A
#
# COMPACT_ATOMS: atom_id res chain seq x y z
N MET A 1 -16.37 -12.35 40.69
CA MET A 1 -16.87 -10.97 40.49
C MET A 1 -16.49 -10.59 39.07
N THR A 2 -17.37 -10.87 38.13
CA THR A 2 -17.13 -10.59 36.71
C THR A 2 -17.42 -9.11 36.50
N ASP A 3 -16.36 -8.37 36.18
CA ASP A 3 -16.39 -6.94 35.91
C ASP A 3 -17.19 -6.74 34.61
N GLN A 4 -18.49 -6.49 34.77
CA GLN A 4 -19.40 -6.30 33.64
C GLN A 4 -19.14 -4.88 33.14
N PRO A 5 -18.59 -4.70 31.92
CA PRO A 5 -18.25 -3.38 31.44
C PRO A 5 -19.52 -2.53 31.38
N ASP A 6 -19.47 -1.35 31.98
CA ASP A 6 -20.56 -0.38 31.98
C ASP A 6 -20.96 -0.11 30.51
N LEU A 7 -22.20 -0.47 30.16
CA LEU A 7 -22.78 -0.32 28.82
C LEU A 7 -22.64 1.12 28.31
N THR A 8 -22.68 2.08 29.24
CA THR A 8 -22.48 3.51 28.98
C THR A 8 -21.08 3.80 28.44
N GLU A 9 -20.06 3.17 29.02
CA GLU A 9 -18.67 3.36 28.59
C GLU A 9 -18.39 2.62 27.28
N ALA A 10 -19.01 1.46 27.05
CA ALA A 10 -18.92 0.74 25.78
C ALA A 10 -19.54 1.57 24.63
N LEU A 11 -20.72 2.16 24.85
CA LEU A 11 -21.38 3.05 23.89
C LEU A 11 -20.59 4.33 23.63
N TYR A 12 -20.00 4.92 24.67
CA TYR A 12 -19.16 6.10 24.54
C TYR A 12 -17.91 5.81 23.69
N ARG A 13 -17.24 4.68 23.92
CA ARG A 13 -16.06 4.25 23.13
C ARG A 13 -16.43 3.96 21.67
N ALA A 14 -17.56 3.31 21.42
CA ALA A 14 -18.04 3.05 20.06
C ALA A 14 -18.34 4.36 19.31
N THR A 15 -19.00 5.31 19.97
CA THR A 15 -19.32 6.63 19.41
C THR A 15 -18.06 7.43 19.09
N GLN A 16 -17.07 7.44 19.99
CA GLN A 16 -15.78 8.09 19.74
C GLN A 16 -15.01 7.44 18.58
N GLY A 17 -15.07 6.11 18.45
CA GLY A 17 -14.45 5.38 17.34
C GLY A 17 -15.02 5.80 15.98
N LEU A 18 -16.34 5.85 15.87
CA LEU A 18 -17.04 6.32 14.67
C LEU A 18 -16.70 7.77 14.32
N GLN A 19 -16.64 8.66 15.31
CA GLN A 19 -16.27 10.06 15.11
C GLN A 19 -14.83 10.23 14.60
N ARG A 20 -13.88 9.43 15.11
CA ARG A 20 -12.49 9.44 14.61
C ARG A 20 -12.42 8.94 13.17
N ALA A 21 -13.09 7.84 12.85
CA ALA A 21 -13.14 7.28 11.49
C ALA A 21 -13.74 8.29 10.49
N ALA A 22 -14.85 8.94 10.86
CA ALA A 22 -15.48 9.96 10.04
C ALA A 22 -14.51 11.13 9.76
N ARG A 23 -13.78 11.63 10.78
CA ARG A 23 -12.80 12.72 10.58
C ARG A 23 -11.66 12.34 9.65
N THR A 24 -11.12 11.13 9.76
CA THR A 24 -10.05 10.63 8.89
C THR A 24 -10.51 10.54 7.43
N LEU A 25 -11.77 10.15 7.21
CA LEU A 25 -12.37 10.06 5.87
C LEU A 25 -12.75 11.45 5.31
N THR A 26 -13.18 12.39 6.15
CA THR A 26 -13.44 13.79 5.76
C THR A 26 -12.16 14.49 5.28
N ALA A 27 -11.00 14.15 5.84
CA ALA A 27 -9.71 14.65 5.37
C ALA A 27 -9.36 14.20 3.93
N GLN A 28 -10.04 13.19 3.38
CA GLN A 28 -9.80 12.65 2.02
C GLN A 28 -10.81 13.12 0.96
N GLY A 29 -11.73 14.03 1.29
CA GLY A 29 -12.57 14.76 0.32
C GLY A 29 -13.98 14.19 0.09
N ALA A 30 -14.93 15.10 -0.17
CA ALA A 30 -16.35 14.99 -0.59
C ALA A 30 -17.30 14.00 0.13
N MET A 31 -16.87 12.82 0.59
CA MET A 31 -17.70 11.81 1.27
C MET A 31 -17.97 12.10 2.76
N GLY A 32 -17.26 13.07 3.36
CA GLY A 32 -17.34 13.36 4.79
C GLY A 32 -18.71 13.83 5.29
N TRP A 33 -19.46 14.58 4.48
CA TRP A 33 -20.77 15.14 4.87
C TRP A 33 -21.90 14.09 4.94
N ALA A 34 -21.89 13.10 4.05
CA ALA A 34 -22.88 12.02 4.05
C ALA A 34 -22.67 11.07 5.24
N MET A 35 -21.41 10.66 5.47
CA MET A 35 -21.06 9.80 6.61
C MET A 35 -21.29 10.47 7.97
N GLN A 36 -21.14 11.80 8.06
CA GLN A 36 -21.43 12.51 9.31
C GLN A 36 -22.93 12.46 9.67
N ARG A 37 -23.84 12.66 8.69
CA ARG A 37 -25.28 12.49 8.92
C ARG A 37 -25.65 11.06 9.29
N ASP A 38 -25.02 10.09 8.66
CA ASP A 38 -25.29 8.68 8.95
C ASP A 38 -24.82 8.31 10.36
N ALA A 39 -23.68 8.87 10.83
CA ALA A 39 -23.21 8.71 12.20
C ALA A 39 -24.15 9.36 13.24
N GLU A 40 -24.68 10.55 12.96
CA GLU A 40 -25.66 11.23 13.83
C GLU A 40 -26.97 10.44 13.92
N ARG A 41 -27.48 9.93 12.79
CA ARG A 41 -28.67 9.07 12.74
C ARG A 41 -28.46 7.77 13.49
N LEU A 42 -27.29 7.16 13.33
CA LEU A 42 -26.93 5.95 14.07
C LEU A 42 -26.92 6.22 15.58
N GLY A 43 -26.31 7.33 16.01
CA GLY A 43 -26.28 7.73 17.42
C GLY A 43 -27.68 7.95 18.01
N ALA A 44 -28.55 8.66 17.30
CA ALA A 44 -29.94 8.86 17.73
C ALA A 44 -30.74 7.53 17.79
N THR A 45 -30.44 6.59 16.89
CA THR A 45 -31.08 5.26 16.87
C THR A 45 -30.60 4.42 18.06
N LEU A 46 -29.30 4.43 18.35
CA LEU A 46 -28.73 3.72 19.49
C LEU A 46 -29.26 4.23 20.84
N GLN A 47 -29.56 5.54 20.95
CA GLN A 47 -30.18 6.12 22.15
C GLN A 47 -31.61 5.65 22.40
N GLN A 48 -32.28 5.10 21.38
CA GLN A 48 -33.66 4.59 21.48
C GLN A 48 -33.73 3.07 21.68
N MET A 49 -32.59 2.38 21.66
CA MET A 49 -32.51 0.92 21.82
C MET A 49 -32.49 0.52 23.30
N ASP A 50 -33.08 -0.64 23.60
CA ASP A 50 -33.00 -1.26 24.91
C ASP A 50 -31.67 -2.03 25.11
N ASP A 51 -31.39 -2.45 26.35
CA ASP A 51 -30.11 -3.09 26.71
C ASP A 51 -29.83 -4.40 25.95
N GLU A 52 -30.87 -5.15 25.59
CA GLU A 52 -30.75 -6.40 24.82
C GLU A 52 -30.34 -6.10 23.38
N GLN A 53 -31.02 -5.14 22.74
CA GLN A 53 -30.69 -4.65 21.40
C GLN A 53 -29.29 -4.04 21.35
N LEU A 54 -28.91 -3.27 22.37
CA LEU A 54 -27.57 -2.69 22.48
C LEU A 54 -26.49 -3.76 22.59
N THR A 55 -26.76 -4.86 23.31
CA THR A 55 -25.83 -5.99 23.43
C THR A 55 -25.60 -6.69 22.09
N VAL A 56 -26.67 -6.93 21.33
CA VAL A 56 -26.60 -7.53 19.99
C VAL A 56 -25.81 -6.64 19.02
N VAL A 57 -26.07 -5.33 19.04
CA VAL A 57 -25.35 -4.36 18.20
C VAL A 57 -23.88 -4.27 18.59
N ALA A 58 -23.55 -4.30 19.89
CA ALA A 58 -22.18 -4.28 20.38
C ALA A 58 -21.41 -5.55 19.99
N GLU A 59 -22.05 -6.71 19.97
CA GLU A 59 -21.43 -7.95 19.48
C GLU A 59 -21.21 -7.91 17.96
N ALA A 60 -22.19 -7.45 17.19
CA ALA A 60 -22.05 -7.29 15.75
C ALA A 60 -20.91 -6.29 15.41
N ALA A 61 -20.81 -5.17 16.13
CA ALA A 61 -19.74 -4.21 15.97
C ALA A 61 -18.36 -4.80 16.29
N ARG A 62 -18.24 -5.61 17.35
CA ARG A 62 -16.99 -6.32 17.68
C ARG A 62 -16.59 -7.32 16.59
N ARG A 63 -17.54 -8.10 16.07
CA ARG A 63 -17.29 -9.04 14.97
C ARG A 63 -16.84 -8.30 13.71
N LEU A 64 -17.46 -7.17 13.39
CA LEU A 64 -17.07 -6.33 12.25
C LEU A 64 -15.67 -5.73 12.43
N ALA A 65 -15.35 -5.21 13.62
CA ALA A 65 -14.03 -4.68 13.93
C ALA A 65 -12.94 -5.74 13.78
N ALA A 66 -13.15 -6.95 14.31
CA ALA A 66 -12.23 -8.07 14.17
C ALA A 66 -12.03 -8.49 12.70
N ALA A 67 -13.09 -8.46 11.88
CA ALA A 67 -12.99 -8.73 10.45
C ALA A 67 -12.19 -7.64 9.71
N ALA A 68 -12.40 -6.36 10.07
CA ALA A 68 -11.64 -5.25 9.52
C ALA A 68 -10.15 -5.33 9.90
N ASP A 69 -9.83 -5.67 11.15
CA ASP A 69 -8.46 -5.92 11.61
C ASP A 69 -7.83 -7.09 10.86
N GLY A 70 -8.59 -8.17 10.62
CA GLY A 70 -8.14 -9.30 9.81
C GLY A 70 -7.85 -8.92 8.35
N LEU A 71 -8.68 -8.07 7.73
CA LEU A 71 -8.45 -7.56 6.38
C LEU A 71 -7.27 -6.58 6.32
N LEU A 72 -7.11 -5.74 7.34
CA LEU A 72 -5.96 -4.86 7.47
C LEU A 72 -4.68 -5.68 7.63
N ALA A 73 -4.70 -6.68 8.51
CA ALA A 73 -3.60 -7.63 8.71
C ALA A 73 -3.28 -8.41 7.42
N ALA A 74 -4.29 -8.83 6.66
CA ALA A 74 -4.09 -9.48 5.37
C ALA A 74 -3.48 -8.52 4.34
N ARG A 75 -3.91 -7.25 4.31
CA ARG A 75 -3.32 -6.22 3.45
C ARG A 75 -1.92 -5.82 3.87
N THR A 76 -1.62 -5.76 5.17
CA THR A 76 -0.29 -5.45 5.67
C THR A 76 0.66 -6.64 5.54
N ALA A 77 0.17 -7.87 5.68
CA ALA A 77 0.91 -9.08 5.32
C ALA A 77 1.18 -9.14 3.81
N ALA A 78 0.23 -8.69 2.97
CA ALA A 78 0.47 -8.46 1.56
C ALA A 78 1.39 -7.25 1.27
N ALA A 79 1.76 -6.46 2.28
CA ALA A 79 2.54 -5.22 2.15
C ALA A 79 3.85 -5.18 2.98
N ALA A 80 4.32 -6.28 3.57
CA ALA A 80 5.58 -6.30 4.34
C ALA A 80 6.32 -7.65 4.29
N PRO A 81 7.68 -7.65 4.23
CA PRO A 81 8.51 -7.00 3.22
C PRO A 81 8.54 -7.84 1.93
N ALA A 82 9.03 -7.25 0.84
CA ALA A 82 9.44 -7.98 -0.36
C ALA A 82 10.65 -8.89 -0.07
N ASP A 83 10.44 -9.94 0.71
CA ASP A 83 11.40 -11.02 0.84
C ASP A 83 10.68 -12.37 0.75
N VAL A 84 11.16 -13.13 -0.23
CA VAL A 84 10.90 -14.53 -0.58
C VAL A 84 9.71 -14.85 -1.50
N ALA A 85 10.09 -15.04 -2.78
CA ALA A 85 9.45 -15.74 -3.89
C ALA A 85 8.53 -14.94 -4.85
N GLU A 86 9.03 -13.80 -5.34
CA GLU A 86 8.66 -13.32 -6.68
C GLU A 86 9.23 -14.26 -7.75
N ASP A 87 8.60 -14.30 -8.92
CA ASP A 87 9.09 -14.96 -10.12
C ASP A 87 10.42 -14.28 -10.55
N VAL A 88 11.51 -14.66 -9.86
CA VAL A 88 12.87 -14.26 -10.18
C VAL A 88 13.17 -14.90 -11.53
N ALA A 89 12.89 -14.20 -12.62
CA ALA A 89 13.42 -14.58 -13.91
C ALA A 89 14.94 -14.37 -13.84
N PRO A 90 15.76 -15.44 -13.71
CA PRO A 90 17.19 -15.27 -13.59
C PRO A 90 17.71 -14.59 -14.87
N ASN A 91 18.47 -13.51 -14.70
CA ASN A 91 19.13 -12.77 -15.79
C ASN A 91 18.18 -12.12 -16.80
N SER A 92 17.23 -11.31 -16.31
CA SER A 92 16.38 -10.50 -17.19
C SER A 92 17.20 -9.39 -17.85
N VAL A 93 17.01 -9.20 -19.16
CA VAL A 93 17.63 -8.11 -19.93
C VAL A 93 16.71 -6.90 -19.88
N VAL A 94 17.28 -5.73 -19.55
CA VAL A 94 16.58 -4.45 -19.54
C VAL A 94 17.32 -3.45 -20.42
N ARG A 95 16.57 -2.54 -21.03
CA ARG A 95 17.14 -1.44 -21.82
C ARG A 95 16.74 -0.10 -21.23
N VAL A 96 17.73 0.76 -20.97
CA VAL A 96 17.47 2.14 -20.58
C VAL A 96 17.01 2.90 -21.82
N LEU A 97 15.82 3.46 -21.79
CA LEU A 97 15.27 4.25 -22.89
C LEU A 97 15.81 5.68 -22.84
N LEU A 98 15.62 6.35 -21.70
CA LEU A 98 15.95 7.75 -21.49
C LEU A 98 16.01 8.10 -19.99
N LEU A 99 16.51 9.30 -19.70
CA LEU A 99 16.51 9.89 -18.36
C LEU A 99 15.44 11.00 -18.27
N VAL A 100 14.68 11.00 -17.18
CA VAL A 100 13.71 12.05 -16.84
C VAL A 100 14.06 12.60 -15.46
N GLY A 101 14.81 13.71 -15.43
CA GLY A 101 15.40 14.21 -14.19
C GLY A 101 16.33 13.16 -13.58
N GLU A 102 16.05 12.74 -12.35
CA GLU A 102 16.86 11.76 -11.59
C GLU A 102 16.50 10.29 -11.90
N TRP A 103 15.50 10.06 -12.75
CA TRP A 103 14.94 8.73 -13.02
C TRP A 103 15.35 8.22 -14.40
N ALA A 104 15.63 6.92 -14.49
CA ALA A 104 15.80 6.20 -15.74
C ALA A 104 14.52 5.44 -16.06
N GLU A 105 14.07 5.54 -17.32
CA GLU A 105 12.96 4.74 -17.84
C GLU A 105 13.49 3.48 -18.51
N LEU A 106 13.03 2.32 -18.05
CA LEU A 106 13.47 1.01 -18.48
C LEU A 106 12.38 0.30 -19.29
N ARG A 107 12.78 -0.27 -20.42
CA ARG A 107 12.01 -1.31 -21.10
C ARG A 107 12.46 -2.67 -20.59
N THR A 108 11.52 -3.48 -20.14
CA THR A 108 11.78 -4.83 -19.62
C THR A 108 10.77 -5.83 -20.21
N ALA A 109 10.88 -7.12 -19.87
CA ALA A 109 9.88 -8.11 -20.24
C ALA A 109 8.50 -7.84 -19.62
N LEU A 110 8.46 -7.21 -18.43
CA LEU A 110 7.23 -6.85 -17.72
C LEU A 110 6.71 -5.46 -18.11
N HIS A 111 7.59 -4.58 -18.58
CA HIS A 111 7.29 -3.17 -18.84
C HIS A 111 7.62 -2.78 -20.28
N PRO A 112 6.62 -2.71 -21.18
CA PRO A 112 6.82 -2.26 -22.56
C PRO A 112 7.17 -0.77 -22.61
N ALA A 113 7.69 -0.29 -23.73
CA ALA A 113 8.11 1.10 -23.87
C ALA A 113 6.99 2.14 -23.68
N ALA A 114 5.72 1.75 -23.86
CA ALA A 114 4.56 2.60 -23.61
C ALA A 114 4.23 2.78 -22.11
N ALA A 115 4.76 1.89 -21.26
CA ALA A 115 4.59 1.91 -19.80
C ALA A 115 5.90 1.47 -19.13
N PRO A 116 6.96 2.30 -19.21
CA PRO A 116 8.28 1.92 -18.76
C PRO A 116 8.38 1.86 -17.24
N LEU A 117 9.25 0.97 -16.74
CA LEU A 117 9.61 0.93 -15.33
C LEU A 117 10.53 2.12 -15.01
N ARG A 118 10.28 2.80 -13.89
CA ARG A 118 11.11 3.93 -13.43
C ARG A 118 11.96 3.52 -12.25
N VAL A 119 13.26 3.69 -12.37
CA VAL A 119 14.22 3.47 -11.28
C VAL A 119 15.19 4.65 -11.18
N PRO A 120 15.83 4.88 -10.02
CA PRO A 120 16.81 5.96 -9.89
C PRO A 120 18.00 5.77 -10.83
N ALA A 121 18.33 6.77 -11.65
CA ALA A 121 19.43 6.69 -12.61
C ALA A 121 20.79 6.51 -11.91
N ALA A 122 20.97 7.18 -10.76
CA ALA A 122 22.16 7.07 -9.92
C ALA A 122 22.43 5.62 -9.47
N ARG A 123 21.38 4.84 -9.19
CA ARG A 123 21.51 3.43 -8.79
C ARG A 123 22.11 2.59 -9.92
N ILE A 124 21.61 2.75 -11.14
CA ILE A 124 22.13 2.02 -12.31
C ILE A 124 23.59 2.42 -12.56
N ALA A 125 23.87 3.72 -12.53
CA ALA A 125 25.20 4.28 -12.73
C ALA A 125 26.24 3.70 -11.75
N GLU A 126 25.90 3.70 -10.46
CA GLU A 126 26.74 3.15 -9.40
C GLU A 126 27.00 1.66 -9.59
N GLN A 127 25.95 0.87 -9.86
CA GLN A 127 26.06 -0.58 -10.00
C GLN A 127 26.81 -1.00 -11.26
N ALA A 128 26.61 -0.28 -12.37
CA ALA A 128 27.25 -0.58 -13.64
C ALA A 128 28.64 0.06 -13.79
N GLY A 129 29.09 0.92 -12.87
CA GLY A 129 30.35 1.65 -12.98
C GLY A 129 30.39 2.63 -14.17
N LEU A 130 29.25 3.24 -14.47
CA LEU A 130 29.07 4.18 -15.59
C LEU A 130 28.51 5.50 -15.09
N PRO A 131 28.86 6.64 -15.70
CA PRO A 131 28.18 7.89 -15.38
C PRO A 131 26.74 7.86 -15.94
N ALA A 132 25.82 8.54 -15.26
CA ALA A 132 24.38 8.48 -15.59
C ALA A 132 24.08 8.90 -17.04
N ASN A 133 24.81 9.88 -17.58
CA ASN A 133 24.66 10.36 -18.96
C ASN A 133 25.03 9.32 -20.02
N GLU A 134 25.71 8.23 -19.67
CA GLU A 134 26.01 7.12 -20.57
C GLU A 134 24.97 5.99 -20.54
N LEU A 135 23.99 6.04 -19.63
CA LEU A 135 22.99 4.97 -19.49
C LEU A 135 22.02 4.86 -20.67
N PRO A 136 21.48 5.95 -21.26
CA PRO A 136 20.47 5.86 -22.31
C PRO A 136 20.91 5.01 -23.50
N GLY A 137 20.01 4.15 -23.96
CA GLY A 137 20.23 3.25 -25.09
C GLY A 137 20.97 1.96 -24.76
N ARG A 138 21.60 1.84 -23.58
CA ARG A 138 22.36 0.64 -23.17
C ARG A 138 21.46 -0.46 -22.61
N GLU A 139 21.96 -1.69 -22.69
CA GLU A 139 21.32 -2.90 -22.20
C GLU A 139 22.08 -3.49 -21.01
N PHE A 140 21.34 -3.87 -19.98
CA PHE A 140 21.87 -4.39 -18.73
C PHE A 140 21.21 -5.73 -18.43
N SER A 141 21.98 -6.66 -17.87
CA SER A 141 21.40 -7.77 -17.12
C SER A 141 21.08 -7.27 -15.71
N VAL A 142 19.93 -7.67 -15.17
CA VAL A 142 19.56 -7.40 -13.78
C VAL A 142 19.47 -8.70 -13.00
N ARG A 143 19.88 -8.63 -11.73
CA ARG A 143 19.75 -9.75 -10.78
C ARG A 143 18.30 -9.91 -10.32
N ILE A 144 17.58 -8.80 -10.18
CA ILE A 144 16.20 -8.74 -9.70
C ILE A 144 15.39 -7.92 -10.71
N LEU A 145 14.26 -8.47 -11.17
CA LEU A 145 13.27 -7.75 -11.97
C LEU A 145 11.88 -8.07 -11.43
N THR A 146 11.12 -7.04 -11.08
CA THR A 146 9.78 -7.16 -10.51
C THR A 146 8.81 -6.24 -11.25
N GLU A 147 7.52 -6.29 -10.90
CA GLU A 147 6.52 -5.33 -11.41
C GLU A 147 6.80 -3.88 -10.97
N ARG A 148 7.67 -3.66 -9.98
CA ARG A 148 7.85 -2.33 -9.36
C ARG A 148 9.29 -1.87 -9.28
N ASP A 149 10.26 -2.77 -9.43
CA ASP A 149 11.67 -2.42 -9.32
C ASP A 149 12.56 -3.33 -10.17
N ALA A 150 13.80 -2.88 -10.36
CA ALA A 150 14.89 -3.66 -10.93
C ALA A 150 16.20 -3.33 -10.20
N ASP A 151 17.03 -4.35 -9.98
CA ASP A 151 18.26 -4.22 -9.20
C ASP A 151 19.38 -5.19 -9.64
N GLY A 152 20.62 -4.83 -9.31
CA GLY A 152 21.83 -5.58 -9.67
C GLY A 152 22.19 -5.42 -11.14
N PHE A 153 22.29 -4.17 -11.61
CA PHE A 153 22.57 -3.84 -13.01
C PHE A 153 24.02 -4.14 -13.39
N THR A 154 24.20 -4.99 -14.39
CA THR A 154 25.50 -5.26 -15.03
C THR A 154 25.39 -5.00 -16.53
N LEU A 155 26.34 -4.27 -17.11
CA LEU A 155 26.35 -3.96 -18.55
C LEU A 155 26.59 -5.24 -19.37
N LEU A 156 25.70 -5.57 -20.31
CA LEU A 156 25.81 -6.81 -21.10
C LEU A 156 26.89 -6.75 -22.18
N ASN A 157 26.98 -5.61 -22.87
CA ASN A 157 27.95 -5.37 -23.93
C ASN A 157 28.90 -4.27 -23.45
N ASP A 158 29.78 -4.60 -22.50
CA ASP A 158 30.82 -3.67 -22.06
C ASP A 158 31.97 -3.65 -23.08
N PRO A 159 32.15 -2.56 -23.85
CA PRO A 159 33.29 -2.45 -24.77
C PRO A 159 34.64 -2.31 -24.07
N ARG A 160 34.67 -2.28 -22.72
CA ARG A 160 35.89 -2.16 -21.90
C ARG A 160 36.45 -3.52 -21.48
N LEU A 161 35.71 -4.62 -21.67
CA LEU A 161 36.12 -6.00 -21.36
C LEU A 161 36.59 -6.76 -22.60
#